data_AF-A0A0M5IJ13-F1
#
_entry.id   AF-A0A0M5IJ13-F1
#
_cell.length_a   1.000
_cell.length_b   1.000
_cell.length_c   1.000
_cell.angle_alpha   90.00
_cell.angle_beta   90.00
_cell.angle_gamma   90.00
#
_symmetry.space_group_name_H-M   'P 1'
#
loop_
_entity.id
_entity.type
_entity.pdbx_description
1 polymer ?
#
loop_
_entity_poly.entity_id
_entity_poly.type
_entity_poly.pdbx_seq_one_letter_code
_entity_poly.pdbx_strand_id
1 'polypeptide(L)' 'MNPSDLYALKPRIKADMEAQEAREAEALRKSLEEVKTAYEFFLSHDYDSEVAIALTDIALDNIVEE' A
#
# COMPACT_ATOMS: atom_id res chain seq x y z
N MET A 1 -12.99 35.93 -11.30
CA MET A 1 -12.00 34.85 -11.43
C MET A 1 -11.14 35.20 -12.63
N ASN A 2 -9.84 35.48 -12.43
CA ASN A 2 -8.99 36.01 -13.50
C ASN A 2 -8.49 34.86 -14.39
N PRO A 3 -8.34 35.05 -15.72
CA PRO A 3 -7.89 33.97 -16.62
C PRO A 3 -6.54 33.36 -16.22
N SER A 4 -5.64 34.18 -15.65
CA SER A 4 -4.34 33.74 -15.13
C SER A 4 -4.44 32.71 -14.00
N ASP A 5 -5.51 32.75 -13.19
CA ASP A 5 -5.73 31.80 -12.10
C ASP A 5 -6.15 30.42 -12.63
N LEU A 6 -6.87 30.39 -13.76
CA LEU A 6 -7.30 29.15 -14.44
C LEU A 6 -6.13 28.44 -15.12
N TYR A 7 -5.18 29.19 -15.70
CA TYR A 7 -3.96 28.61 -16.29
C TYR A 7 -3.01 28.02 -15.23
N ALA A 8 -2.98 28.59 -14.03
CA ALA A 8 -2.22 28.06 -12.89
C ALA A 8 -2.90 26.86 -12.19
N LEU A 9 -4.23 26.72 -12.33
CA LEU A 9 -5.00 25.65 -11.70
C LEU A 9 -4.69 24.27 -12.29
N LYS A 10 -4.62 24.17 -13.62
CA LYS A 10 -4.36 22.90 -14.32
C LYS A 10 -3.05 22.20 -13.92
N PRO A 11 -1.88 22.87 -13.94
CA PRO A 11 -0.63 22.23 -13.54
C PRO A 11 -0.62 21.86 -12.06
N ARG A 12 -1.30 22.64 -11.20
CA ARG A 12 -1.40 22.34 -9.77
C ARG A 12 -2.27 21.11 -9.50
N ILE A 13 -3.42 20.98 -10.16
CA ILE A 13 -4.25 19.76 -10.08
C ILE A 13 -3.45 18.54 -10.55
N LYS A 14 -2.68 18.66 -11.65
CA LYS A 14 -1.83 17.56 -12.15
C LYS A 14 -0.76 17.16 -11.14
N ALA A 15 -0.08 18.13 -10.53
CA ALA A 15 0.92 17.87 -9.50
C ALA A 15 0.32 17.23 -8.24
N ASP A 16 -0.87 17.67 -7.82
CA ASP A 16 -1.58 17.09 -6.69
C ASP A 16 -2.00 15.63 -6.97
N MET A 17 -2.44 15.33 -8.19
CA MET A 17 -2.73 13.96 -8.63
C MET A 17 -1.48 13.07 -8.64
N GLU A 18 -0.38 13.53 -9.23
CA GLU A 18 0.88 12.78 -9.26
C GLU A 18 1.41 12.52 -7.84
N ALA A 19 1.30 13.50 -6.94
CA ALA A 19 1.67 13.35 -5.55
C ALA A 19 0.73 12.41 -4.77
N GLN A 20 -0.52 12.26 -5.19
CA GLN A 20 -1.46 11.30 -4.61
C GLN A 20 -1.15 9.89 -5.12
N GLU A 21 -0.96 9.70 -6.42
CA GLU A 21 -0.57 8.42 -7.01
C GLU A 21 0.74 7.89 -6.42
N ALA A 22 1.73 8.76 -6.21
CA ALA A 22 2.99 8.38 -5.57
C ALA A 22 2.79 7.90 -4.12
N ARG A 23 1.92 8.57 -3.35
CA ARG A 23 1.60 8.19 -1.97
C ARG A 23 0.85 6.86 -1.91
N GLU A 24 -0.11 6.65 -2.81
CA GLU A 24 -0.86 5.40 -2.91
C GLU A 24 0.05 4.24 -3.34
N ALA A 25 0.95 4.47 -4.30
CA ALA A 25 1.93 3.48 -4.74
C ALA A 25 2.93 3.12 -3.62
N GLU A 26 3.39 4.11 -2.85
CA GLU A 26 4.27 3.88 -1.70
C GLU A 26 3.56 3.09 -0.59
N ALA A 27 2.32 3.45 -0.27
CA ALA A 27 1.50 2.73 0.70
C ALA A 27 1.25 1.27 0.27
N LEU A 28 0.92 1.04 -1.00
CA LEU A 28 0.75 -0.30 -1.56
C LEU A 28 2.05 -1.10 -1.50
N ARG A 29 3.19 -0.48 -1.86
CA ARG A 29 4.50 -1.14 -1.80
C ARG A 29 4.83 -1.56 -0.37
N LYS A 30 4.59 -0.69 0.60
CA LYS A 30 4.82 -0.98 2.02
C LYS A 30 3.94 -2.14 2.51
N SER A 31 2.65 -2.11 2.17
CA SER A 31 1.72 -3.20 2.52
C SER A 31 2.15 -4.54 1.91
N LEU A 32 2.55 -4.55 0.64
CA LEU A 32 3.07 -5.77 0.00
C LEU A 32 4.34 -6.30 0.67
N GLU A 33 5.22 -5.42 1.12
CA GLU A 33 6.45 -5.79 1.82
C GLU A 33 6.16 -6.38 3.20
N GLU A 34 5.17 -5.85 3.92
CA GLU A 34 4.68 -6.41 5.19
C GLU A 34 4.08 -7.81 4.99
N VAL A 35 3.19 -7.98 4.00
CA VAL A 35 2.57 -9.29 3.65
C VAL A 35 3.64 -10.32 3.30
N LYS A 36 4.60 -9.92 2.45
CA LYS A 36 5.70 -10.79 2.04
C LYS A 36 6.55 -11.21 3.24
N THR A 37 6.86 -10.27 4.14
CA THR A 37 7.67 -10.55 5.35
C THR A 37 6.96 -11.55 6.26
N ALA A 38 5.65 -11.39 6.45
CA ALA A 38 4.83 -12.33 7.23
C ALA A 38 4.82 -13.73 6.59
N TYR A 39 4.62 -13.80 5.27
CA TYR A 39 4.64 -15.07 4.55
C TYR A 39 6.01 -15.78 4.63
N GLU A 40 7.11 -15.05 4.43
CA GLU A 40 8.47 -15.57 4.59
C GLU A 40 8.76 -16.04 6.01
N PHE A 41 8.25 -15.32 7.02
CA PHE A 41 8.35 -15.73 8.42
C PHE A 41 7.69 -17.09 8.63
N PHE A 42 6.45 -17.30 8.16
CA PHE A 42 5.77 -18.59 8.34
C PHE A 42 6.43 -19.71 7.53
N LEU A 43 6.87 -19.46 6.29
CA LEU A 43 7.64 -20.46 5.54
C LEU A 43 8.95 -20.86 6.24
N SER A 44 9.60 -19.93 6.94
CA SER A 44 10.83 -20.24 7.69
C SER A 44 10.62 -21.15 8.92
N HIS A 45 9.38 -21.36 9.33
CA HIS A 45 8.99 -22.24 10.44
C HIS A 45 8.56 -23.64 9.97
N ASP A 46 8.94 -24.06 8.76
CA ASP A 46 8.57 -25.34 8.14
C ASP A 46 7.05 -25.54 7.95
N TYR A 47 6.26 -24.46 7.95
CA TYR A 47 4.87 -24.54 7.51
C TYR A 47 4.82 -24.76 6.00
N ASP A 48 3.89 -25.59 5.54
CA ASP A 48 3.60 -25.66 4.10
C ASP A 48 3.05 -24.32 3.59
N SER A 49 3.08 -24.12 2.28
CA SER A 49 2.65 -22.87 1.66
C SER A 49 1.19 -22.52 1.91
N GLU A 50 0.29 -23.50 2.04
CA GLU A 50 -1.13 -23.26 2.30
C GLU A 50 -1.34 -22.77 3.74
N VAL A 51 -0.64 -23.38 4.70
CA VAL A 51 -0.66 -22.97 6.11
C VAL A 51 -0.01 -21.59 6.29
N ALA A 52 1.10 -21.32 5.61
CA ALA A 52 1.77 -20.02 5.67
C ALA A 52 0.89 -18.88 5.11
N ILE A 53 0.13 -19.13 4.03
CA ILE A 53 -0.86 -18.17 3.50
C ILE A 53 -1.94 -17.92 4.55
N ALA A 54 -2.56 -18.98 5.09
CA ALA A 54 -3.65 -18.83 6.06
C ALA A 54 -3.22 -18.07 7.33
N LEU A 55 -2.02 -18.34 7.85
CA LEU A 55 -1.47 -17.62 9.01
C LEU A 55 -1.12 -16.16 8.67
N THR A 56 -0.69 -15.88 7.44
CA THR A 56 -0.44 -14.52 6.98
C THR A 56 -1.73 -13.72 6.92
N ASP A 57 -2.80 -14.29 6.35
CA ASP A 57 -4.12 -13.65 6.29
C ASP A 57 -4.66 -13.36 7.70
N ILE A 58 -4.58 -14.33 8.62
CA ILE A 58 -5.00 -14.15 10.03
C ILE A 58 -4.17 -13.06 10.72
N ALA A 59 -2.85 -13.02 10.50
CA ALA A 59 -1.99 -12.02 11.11
C ALA A 59 -2.31 -10.60 10.61
N LEU A 60 -2.65 -10.46 9.32
CA LEU A 60 -3.06 -9.20 8.73
C LEU A 60 -4.44 -8.75 9.23
N ASP A 61 -5.40 -9.66 9.35
CA ASP A 61 -6.74 -9.35 9.85
C ASP A 61 -6.71 -8.85 11.31
N ASN A 62 -5.89 -9.47 12.17
CA ASN A 62 -5.75 -9.05 13.56
C ASN A 62 -5.12 -7.65 13.72
N ILE A 63 -4.34 -7.17 12.73
CA ILE A 63 -3.75 -5.81 12.74
C ILE A 63 -4.79 -4.76 12.34
N VAL A 64 -5.83 -5.14 11.59
CA VAL A 64 -6.89 -4.22 11.12
C VAL A 64 -7.99 -4.02 12.17
N GLU A 65 -8.14 -4.94 13.12
CA GLU A 65 -9.15 -4.88 14.19
C GLU A 65 -8.71 -4.15 15.49
N GLU A 66 -7.43 -3.74 15.61
CA GLU A 66 -6.91 -2.88 16.70
C GLU A 66 -7.00 -1.37 16.39
#